data_AF-A0A8C7G1N9-F1
#
_entry.id   AF-A0A8C7G1N9-F1
#
_cell.length_a   1.000
_cell.length_b   1.000
_cell.length_c   1.000
_cell.angle_alpha   90.00
_cell.angle_beta   90.00
_cell.angle_gamma   90.00
#
_symmetry.space_group_name_H-M   'P 1'
#
loop_
_entity.id
_entity.type
_entity.pdbx_description
1 polymer ?
#
loop_
_entity_poly.entity_id
_entity_poly.type
_entity_poly.pdbx_seq_one_letter_code
_entity_poly.pdbx_strand_id
1 'polypeptide(L)'
;MVIFTGLKFHCKRAVWKRQGTKAFSEEPSHRNMLRKLLSLFVLCCLGLLEQTPPVASTGAVPSATRTLVWGSGLEANIVLPARFFYIQTVDSSGRNFTSSPGENTFEVKIVSPVEQFTRIWVQVLDRRDGSFLVRYRMYASYTDLHVHILLNDKHVAKSPFILKGPVYHDGCDCPQPSGSVWKKDMQCPVSFPQIEQDLALFPRVDPDRNALEVPQRFGQRQSLCHYTIKDNKVYIKTLGEHVGFRIFMDAFLLSLTRKVRVPDLEFFVNLGDWPLEKRRPSERLHPIFSWCGSNDTRDVVMPTYDLTESVLETMGRVSLDMMSVQANTGPPWREKNATAFWRGRDSRKERLELVKLARAHPDMVDAAFTNFFFFKHDESLYGPLVKHVSFFDFFKYKYQINIDGTVAAYRLPYLLAGDSVVLKQDSGYYEHFYSQLRPWEHYIPIRADLADLQEKIHWAREQDEEARKIAVAGQQFARNHLMGDSIFCYYYKLFQEYAKLQVTEPKVREGMEQVEQPTDDLFPCSCHRTPQVKDEL
;
A
#
# COMPACT_ATOMS: atom_id res chain seq x y z
N MET A 1 16.33 -18.19 -12.38
CA MET A 1 17.48 -17.42 -12.90
C MET A 1 17.02 -15.97 -13.06
N VAL A 2 17.18 -15.18 -12.00
CA VAL A 2 16.93 -13.73 -11.99
C VAL A 2 18.21 -13.11 -11.47
N ILE A 3 19.10 -12.73 -12.37
CA ILE A 3 20.30 -11.95 -12.06
C ILE A 3 19.97 -10.51 -12.40
N PHE A 4 19.67 -9.69 -11.40
CA PHE A 4 19.72 -8.24 -11.52
C PHE A 4 21.19 -7.80 -11.39
N THR A 5 21.94 -7.81 -12.49
CA THR A 5 23.15 -7.00 -12.60
C THR A 5 22.76 -5.65 -13.17
N GLY A 6 22.78 -4.58 -12.37
CA GLY A 6 22.63 -3.24 -12.94
C GLY A 6 22.18 -2.11 -12.02
N LEU A 7 22.73 -1.98 -10.81
CA LEU A 7 22.75 -0.69 -10.10
C LEU A 7 24.18 -0.42 -9.64
N LYS A 8 25.00 0.07 -10.56
CA LYS A 8 26.23 0.78 -10.21
C LYS A 8 25.84 2.17 -9.73
N PHE A 9 25.90 2.38 -8.42
CA PHE A 9 25.90 3.71 -7.83
C PHE A 9 27.14 4.46 -8.34
N HIS A 10 26.93 5.57 -9.04
CA HIS A 10 27.94 6.59 -9.27
C HIS A 10 27.47 7.88 -8.62
N CYS A 11 27.99 8.11 -7.42
CA CYS A 11 27.89 9.37 -6.71
C CYS A 11 28.80 10.39 -7.43
N LYS A 12 28.22 11.35 -8.15
CA LYS A 12 28.92 12.58 -8.54
C LYS A 12 28.18 13.78 -7.98
N ARG A 13 28.84 14.43 -7.02
CA ARG A 13 28.53 15.76 -6.50
C ARG A 13 28.40 16.75 -7.67
N ALA A 14 27.23 17.36 -7.81
CA ALA A 14 27.04 18.53 -8.67
C ALA A 14 27.09 19.81 -7.81
N VAL A 15 28.14 20.59 -8.02
CA VAL A 15 28.35 21.92 -7.45
C VAL A 15 27.45 22.92 -8.19
N TRP A 16 26.65 23.66 -7.44
CA TRP A 16 25.85 24.79 -7.95
C TRP A 16 26.75 25.97 -8.30
N LYS A 17 26.66 26.48 -9.54
CA LYS A 17 27.16 27.81 -9.92
C LYS A 17 26.00 28.65 -10.47
N ARG A 18 25.73 29.76 -9.78
CA ARG A 18 24.85 30.85 -10.20
C ARG A 18 25.47 31.63 -11.37
N GLN A 19 24.69 31.88 -12.40
CA GLN A 19 24.72 33.05 -13.31
C GLN A 19 23.25 33.18 -13.79
N GLY A 20 22.54 34.30 -13.76
CA GLY A 20 22.97 35.69 -13.91
C GLY A 20 22.22 36.28 -15.12
N THR A 21 20.95 36.66 -14.89
CA THR A 21 20.09 37.62 -15.61
C THR A 21 20.50 38.15 -17.00
N LYS A 22 19.55 38.13 -17.95
CA LYS A 22 19.27 39.29 -18.82
C LYS A 22 17.80 39.30 -19.28
N ALA A 23 17.19 40.46 -19.12
CA ALA A 23 15.83 40.83 -19.51
C ALA A 23 15.73 41.08 -21.02
N PHE A 24 14.52 40.92 -21.56
CA PHE A 24 14.04 41.72 -22.70
C PHE A 24 12.53 41.91 -22.59
N SER A 25 12.13 43.16 -22.76
CA SER A 25 10.78 43.70 -22.69
C SER A 25 10.29 44.08 -24.10
N GLU A 26 8.98 44.30 -24.19
CA GLU A 26 8.24 45.12 -25.17
C GLU A 26 7.72 44.48 -26.48
N GLU A 27 6.41 44.23 -26.45
CA GLU A 27 5.40 44.45 -27.52
C GLU A 27 5.31 45.95 -27.92
N PRO A 28 4.66 46.41 -29.04
CA PRO A 28 3.25 46.12 -29.35
C PRO A 28 2.70 46.27 -30.81
N SER A 29 1.39 45.96 -30.93
CA SER A 29 0.38 46.50 -31.89
C SER A 29 0.21 45.78 -33.25
N HIS A 30 -0.97 45.68 -33.91
CA HIS A 30 -2.23 46.45 -33.86
C HIS A 30 -3.43 45.64 -34.46
N ARG A 31 -4.58 45.67 -33.75
CA ARG A 31 -6.00 45.93 -34.15
C ARG A 31 -6.70 45.41 -35.44
N ASN A 32 -7.92 44.87 -35.17
CA ASN A 32 -9.29 45.23 -35.64
C ASN A 32 -9.86 44.81 -37.02
N MET A 33 -11.01 44.11 -37.01
CA MET A 33 -12.38 44.60 -37.34
C MET A 33 -13.40 43.45 -37.20
N LEU A 34 -14.40 43.53 -36.30
CA LEU A 34 -15.80 44.00 -36.48
C LEU A 34 -16.66 43.16 -37.46
N ARG A 35 -17.96 42.85 -37.29
CA ARG A 35 -19.01 42.85 -36.23
C ARG A 35 -20.37 42.64 -36.98
N LYS A 36 -21.40 42.12 -36.27
CA LYS A 36 -22.87 42.30 -36.49
C LYS A 36 -23.61 41.35 -37.47
N LEU A 37 -24.88 40.95 -37.31
CA LEU A 37 -25.95 41.05 -36.27
C LEU A 37 -27.22 40.27 -36.77
N LEU A 38 -28.13 39.89 -35.82
CA LEU A 38 -29.61 39.88 -35.89
C LEU A 38 -30.31 38.84 -36.83
N SER A 39 -31.45 38.18 -36.53
CA SER A 39 -32.43 38.18 -35.42
C SER A 39 -33.56 37.17 -35.67
N LEU A 40 -34.17 36.67 -34.58
CA LEU A 40 -35.60 36.33 -34.35
C LEU A 40 -36.35 35.32 -35.25
N PHE A 41 -36.83 34.22 -34.65
CA PHE A 41 -38.28 33.91 -34.63
C PHE A 41 -38.66 33.09 -33.38
N VAL A 42 -39.90 33.29 -32.93
CA VAL A 42 -40.42 33.11 -31.58
C VAL A 42 -41.43 31.94 -31.49
N LEU A 43 -41.55 31.36 -30.29
CA LEU A 43 -42.72 30.70 -29.63
C LEU A 43 -43.03 29.19 -29.76
N CYS A 44 -43.29 28.66 -28.55
CA CYS A 44 -44.31 27.68 -28.14
C CYS A 44 -43.99 26.18 -28.16
N CYS A 45 -43.57 25.65 -26.99
CA CYS A 45 -44.20 24.50 -26.35
C CYS A 45 -43.94 24.54 -24.83
N LEU A 46 -45.01 24.80 -24.07
CA LEU A 46 -45.11 24.59 -22.63
C LEU A 46 -45.45 23.12 -22.37
N GLY A 47 -44.80 22.53 -21.37
CA GLY A 47 -45.33 21.35 -20.68
C GLY A 47 -44.35 20.19 -20.59
N LEU A 48 -43.53 20.19 -19.54
CA LEU A 48 -43.12 19.06 -18.70
C LEU A 48 -42.01 19.58 -17.77
N LEU A 49 -42.39 20.12 -16.62
CA LEU A 49 -41.46 20.37 -15.52
C LEU A 49 -41.08 19.01 -14.93
N GLU A 50 -40.05 18.38 -15.49
CA GLU A 50 -39.23 17.45 -14.74
C GLU A 50 -38.57 18.23 -13.60
N GLN A 51 -38.72 17.72 -12.38
CA GLN A 51 -38.02 18.23 -11.21
C GLN A 51 -36.52 17.99 -11.41
N THR A 52 -35.85 18.99 -11.97
CA THR A 52 -34.40 19.09 -11.93
C THR A 52 -33.99 19.21 -10.46
N PRO A 53 -33.06 18.36 -9.96
CA PRO A 53 -32.48 18.59 -8.65
C PRO A 53 -31.77 19.94 -8.67
N PRO A 54 -31.79 20.70 -7.56
CA PRO A 54 -31.39 22.09 -7.56
C PRO A 54 -29.94 22.22 -8.01
N VAL A 55 -29.77 23.09 -9.01
CA VAL A 55 -28.50 23.63 -9.48
C VAL A 55 -27.66 24.06 -8.28
N ALA A 56 -26.38 23.68 -8.35
CA ALA A 56 -25.33 23.87 -7.36
C ALA A 56 -25.44 25.19 -6.57
N SER A 57 -25.44 25.06 -5.24
CA SER A 57 -25.20 26.19 -4.36
C SER A 57 -23.84 26.80 -4.68
N THR A 58 -23.84 28.07 -5.03
CA THR A 58 -22.69 28.95 -4.97
C THR A 58 -21.98 28.81 -3.61
N GLY A 59 -20.72 28.36 -3.64
CA GLY A 59 -19.74 28.45 -2.55
C GLY A 59 -20.12 27.76 -1.24
N ALA A 60 -20.24 26.42 -1.22
CA ALA A 60 -20.21 25.71 0.07
C ALA A 60 -18.88 26.04 0.78
N VAL A 61 -18.96 26.62 1.97
CA VAL A 61 -17.79 27.04 2.75
C VAL A 61 -17.43 25.93 3.75
N PRO A 62 -16.16 25.49 3.80
CA PRO A 62 -15.68 24.56 4.82
C PRO A 62 -15.97 25.05 6.24
N SER A 63 -16.51 24.17 7.09
CA SER A 63 -16.80 24.45 8.49
C SER A 63 -15.78 23.78 9.41
N ALA A 64 -15.05 24.58 10.19
CA ALA A 64 -14.04 24.07 11.12
C ALA A 64 -14.66 23.15 12.19
N THR A 65 -15.80 23.54 12.76
CA THR A 65 -16.45 22.81 13.85
C THR A 65 -17.14 21.53 13.40
N ARG A 66 -17.58 21.44 12.14
CA ARG A 66 -18.25 20.25 11.58
C ARG A 66 -17.31 19.30 10.83
N THR A 67 -16.15 19.79 10.39
CA THR A 67 -15.11 18.96 9.76
C THR A 67 -14.75 17.79 10.67
N LEU A 68 -14.65 16.59 10.11
CA LEU A 68 -14.38 15.37 10.87
C LEU A 68 -12.92 14.99 10.75
N VAL A 69 -12.34 14.46 11.82
CA VAL A 69 -10.94 14.00 11.84
C VAL A 69 -10.84 12.68 12.61
N TRP A 70 -10.20 11.68 12.02
CA TRP A 70 -10.02 10.35 12.62
C TRP A 70 -8.80 9.63 12.04
N GLY A 71 -8.25 8.66 12.76
CA GLY A 71 -7.19 7.78 12.25
C GLY A 71 -6.15 7.41 13.30
N SER A 72 -5.39 6.35 13.03
CA SER A 72 -4.43 5.74 13.94
C SER A 72 -3.26 6.66 14.31
N GLY A 73 -2.92 7.62 13.44
CA GLY A 73 -1.92 8.65 13.68
C GLY A 73 -2.32 9.69 14.74
N LEU A 74 -3.50 9.61 15.33
CA LEU A 74 -3.92 10.45 16.45
C LEU A 74 -3.81 9.73 17.81
N GLU A 75 -3.31 8.50 17.84
CA GLU A 75 -3.17 7.68 19.03
C GLU A 75 -1.69 7.60 19.47
N ALA A 76 -1.42 7.85 20.76
CA ALA A 76 -0.05 7.86 21.30
C ALA A 76 0.62 6.46 21.21
N ASN A 77 -0.14 5.41 21.56
CA ASN A 77 0.37 4.05 21.69
C ASN A 77 0.56 3.29 20.37
N ILE A 78 0.08 3.83 19.24
CA ILE A 78 0.31 3.24 17.92
C ILE A 78 1.69 3.64 17.42
N VAL A 79 2.55 2.67 17.10
CA VAL A 79 3.89 2.94 16.57
C VAL A 79 4.00 2.41 15.15
N LEU A 80 4.17 3.33 14.20
CA LEU A 80 4.27 3.03 12.77
C LEU A 80 5.45 3.80 12.13
N PRO A 81 6.05 3.28 11.05
CA PRO A 81 7.06 3.99 10.26
C PRO A 81 6.58 5.36 9.79
N ALA A 82 5.37 5.42 9.23
CA ALA A 82 4.63 6.64 8.96
C ALA A 82 3.26 6.54 9.61
N ARG A 83 2.92 7.54 10.42
CA ARG A 83 1.62 7.69 11.07
C ARG A 83 0.70 8.48 10.16
N PHE A 84 -0.61 8.22 10.23
CA PHE A 84 -1.56 8.86 9.32
C PHE A 84 -2.96 9.03 9.93
N PHE A 85 -3.68 10.04 9.47
CA PHE A 85 -5.08 10.26 9.82
C PHE A 85 -5.80 11.00 8.68
N TYR A 86 -7.11 10.99 8.72
CA TYR A 86 -7.97 11.58 7.70
C TYR A 86 -8.67 12.83 8.21
N ILE A 87 -8.94 13.75 7.30
CA ILE A 87 -9.79 14.92 7.51
C ILE A 87 -10.89 14.86 6.45
N GLN A 88 -12.16 14.83 6.86
CA GLN A 88 -13.30 14.99 5.95
C GLN A 88 -13.81 16.41 6.06
N THR A 89 -13.73 17.18 4.97
CA THR A 89 -14.30 18.53 4.93
C THR A 89 -15.82 18.45 4.95
N VAL A 90 -16.43 19.25 5.82
CA VAL A 90 -17.89 19.34 5.97
C VAL A 90 -18.31 20.81 5.88
N ASP A 91 -19.41 21.09 5.18
CA ASP A 91 -19.95 22.45 5.10
C ASP A 91 -20.71 22.86 6.38
N SER A 92 -21.13 24.13 6.44
CA SER A 92 -21.90 24.67 7.58
C SER A 92 -23.25 23.98 7.81
N SER A 93 -23.81 23.33 6.78
CA SER A 93 -25.06 22.56 6.86
C SER A 93 -24.85 21.11 7.33
N GLY A 94 -23.61 20.64 7.43
CA GLY A 94 -23.29 19.26 7.81
C GLY A 94 -23.16 18.29 6.63
N ARG A 95 -23.05 18.79 5.39
CA ARG A 95 -22.84 17.94 4.21
C ARG A 95 -21.34 17.76 3.95
N ASN A 96 -20.93 16.52 3.69
CA ASN A 96 -19.56 16.22 3.29
C ASN A 96 -19.27 16.82 1.92
N PHE A 97 -18.08 17.42 1.78
CA PHE A 97 -17.55 17.72 0.47
C PHE A 97 -17.28 16.41 -0.28
N THR A 98 -17.59 16.41 -1.57
CA THR A 98 -17.30 15.31 -2.51
C THR A 98 -16.26 15.69 -3.55
N SER A 99 -15.66 16.88 -3.41
CA SER A 99 -14.62 17.43 -4.28
C SER A 99 -13.64 18.25 -3.43
N SER A 100 -12.40 18.37 -3.90
CA SER A 100 -11.39 19.19 -3.24
C SER A 100 -11.89 20.62 -2.94
N PRO A 101 -11.77 21.09 -1.68
CA PRO A 101 -11.91 22.51 -1.34
C PRO A 101 -10.63 23.33 -1.60
N GLY A 102 -9.55 22.69 -2.08
CA GLY A 102 -8.24 23.27 -2.35
C GLY A 102 -7.11 22.58 -1.56
N GLU A 103 -5.95 22.37 -2.18
CA GLU A 103 -4.85 21.59 -1.59
C GLU A 103 -4.32 22.17 -0.27
N ASN A 104 -4.41 23.50 -0.10
CA ASN A 104 -3.96 24.22 1.10
C ASN A 104 -5.09 24.53 2.09
N THR A 105 -6.20 23.79 2.05
CA THR A 105 -7.36 24.05 2.92
C THR A 105 -7.05 23.88 4.40
N PHE A 106 -6.23 22.89 4.75
CA PHE A 106 -5.87 22.60 6.14
C PHE A 106 -4.37 22.80 6.36
N GLU A 107 -4.04 23.53 7.44
CA GLU A 107 -2.69 23.57 7.97
C GLU A 107 -2.59 22.56 9.12
N VAL A 108 -1.55 21.72 9.10
CA VAL A 108 -1.26 20.77 10.18
C VAL A 108 0.10 21.07 10.80
N LYS A 109 0.11 21.30 12.11
CA LYS A 109 1.32 21.50 12.91
C LYS A 109 1.36 20.45 14.01
N ILE A 110 2.47 19.74 14.12
CA ILE A 110 2.70 18.78 15.21
C ILE A 110 3.82 19.32 16.07
N VAL A 111 3.54 19.59 17.34
CA VAL A 111 4.47 20.20 18.30
C VAL A 111 4.53 19.40 19.59
N SER A 112 5.64 19.52 20.31
CA SER A 112 5.75 19.04 21.69
C SER A 112 5.76 20.26 22.62
N PRO A 113 5.00 20.25 23.73
CA PRO A 113 5.00 21.37 24.68
C PRO A 113 6.31 21.49 25.47
N VAL A 114 7.12 20.43 25.52
CA VAL A 114 8.37 20.37 26.29
C VAL A 114 9.63 20.52 25.44
N GLU A 115 9.53 20.32 24.13
CA GLU A 115 10.66 20.44 23.20
C GLU A 115 10.57 21.74 22.40
N GLN A 116 11.71 22.41 22.20
CA GLN A 116 11.77 23.61 21.37
C GLN A 116 11.52 23.32 19.88
N PHE A 117 11.92 22.14 19.41
CA PHE A 117 11.80 21.73 18.00
C PHE A 117 11.39 20.27 17.88
N THR A 118 10.43 19.99 17.00
CA THR A 118 10.03 18.63 16.63
C THR A 118 10.71 18.20 15.32
N ARG A 119 11.28 17.00 15.31
CA ARG A 119 11.84 16.30 14.16
C ARG A 119 10.77 15.40 13.55
N ILE A 120 9.74 16.05 13.01
CA ILE A 120 8.58 15.38 12.42
C ILE A 120 8.38 15.95 11.03
N TRP A 121 8.40 15.08 10.02
CA TRP A 121 8.06 15.46 8.66
C TRP A 121 6.57 15.20 8.43
N VAL A 122 5.81 16.23 8.09
CA VAL A 122 4.35 16.17 7.89
C VAL A 122 4.01 16.47 6.43
N GLN A 123 3.05 15.76 5.88
CA GLN A 123 2.42 16.05 4.58
C GLN A 123 0.90 15.99 4.71
N VAL A 124 0.22 16.98 4.17
CA VAL A 124 -1.24 17.02 4.02
C VAL A 124 -1.54 16.72 2.56
N LEU A 125 -2.21 15.61 2.30
CA LEU A 125 -2.48 15.15 0.94
C LEU A 125 -3.96 15.30 0.62
N ASP A 126 -4.27 16.10 -0.39
CA ASP A 126 -5.63 16.24 -0.93
C ASP A 126 -5.97 15.02 -1.79
N ARG A 127 -7.05 14.32 -1.43
CA ARG A 127 -7.53 13.14 -2.15
C ARG A 127 -8.52 13.47 -3.26
N ARG A 128 -8.82 14.76 -3.46
CA ARG A 128 -9.70 15.31 -4.50
C ARG A 128 -11.18 14.91 -4.42
N ASP A 129 -11.57 14.22 -3.36
CA ASP A 129 -12.93 13.78 -3.08
C ASP A 129 -13.57 14.49 -1.88
N GLY A 130 -12.98 15.62 -1.45
CA GLY A 130 -13.43 16.38 -0.28
C GLY A 130 -12.83 15.91 1.05
N SER A 131 -11.97 14.90 1.00
CA SER A 131 -11.18 14.44 2.14
C SER A 131 -9.68 14.62 1.92
N PHE A 132 -8.94 14.63 3.02
CA PHE A 132 -7.48 14.73 3.06
C PHE A 132 -6.90 13.55 3.84
N LEU A 133 -5.73 13.09 3.42
CA LEU A 133 -4.89 12.15 4.15
C LEU A 133 -3.69 12.91 4.68
N VAL A 134 -3.61 13.06 5.99
CA VAL A 134 -2.42 13.59 6.65
C VAL A 134 -1.54 12.42 7.01
N ARG A 135 -0.26 12.50 6.63
CA ARG A 135 0.76 11.53 7.01
C ARG A 135 1.96 12.23 7.59
N TYR A 136 2.60 11.59 8.55
CA TYR A 136 3.81 12.12 9.15
C TYR A 136 4.78 11.03 9.61
N ARG A 137 6.06 11.32 9.49
CA ARG A 137 7.15 10.48 9.97
C ARG A 137 7.88 11.17 11.11
N MET A 138 8.06 10.44 12.20
CA MET A 138 8.79 10.90 13.38
C MET A 138 10.23 10.39 13.31
N TYR A 139 11.19 11.26 13.61
CA TYR A 139 12.61 10.91 13.72
C TYR A 139 13.14 11.03 15.16
N ALA A 140 12.26 11.33 16.11
CA ALA A 140 12.56 11.32 17.54
C ALA A 140 11.29 10.95 18.32
N SER A 141 11.46 10.43 19.54
CA SER A 141 10.35 10.13 20.46
C SER A 141 10.04 11.34 21.34
N TYR A 142 8.80 11.44 21.81
CA TYR A 142 8.32 12.57 22.63
C TYR A 142 7.54 12.07 23.84
N THR A 143 7.46 12.88 24.91
CA THR A 143 6.63 12.58 26.09
C THR A 143 5.19 13.04 25.94
N ASP A 144 4.94 14.05 25.09
CA ASP A 144 3.61 14.54 24.72
C ASP A 144 3.70 15.15 23.32
N LEU A 145 2.68 14.93 22.49
CA LEU A 145 2.56 15.57 21.19
C LEU A 145 1.18 16.18 21.00
N HIS A 146 1.15 17.39 20.46
CA HIS A 146 -0.08 18.09 20.11
C HIS A 146 -0.18 18.19 18.59
N VAL A 147 -1.25 17.64 18.02
CA VAL A 147 -1.57 17.74 16.59
C VAL A 147 -2.60 18.85 16.40
N HIS A 148 -2.12 20.00 15.94
CA HIS A 148 -2.92 21.16 15.58
C HIS A 148 -3.35 21.04 14.12
N ILE A 149 -4.65 21.17 13.87
CA ILE A 149 -5.26 21.11 12.55
C ILE A 149 -6.13 22.35 12.43
N LEU A 150 -5.77 23.22 11.50
CA LEU A 150 -6.33 24.55 11.36
C LEU A 150 -6.99 24.71 9.99
N LEU A 151 -8.16 25.35 9.99
CA LEU A 151 -8.86 25.86 8.81
C LEU A 151 -8.99 27.37 9.00
N ASN A 152 -8.28 28.17 8.20
CA ASN A 152 -8.23 29.63 8.34
C ASN A 152 -7.93 30.07 9.79
N ASP A 153 -6.82 29.56 10.35
CA ASP A 153 -6.36 29.80 11.73
C ASP A 153 -7.29 29.30 12.86
N LYS A 154 -8.39 28.61 12.52
CA LYS A 154 -9.32 28.03 13.50
C LYS A 154 -9.12 26.53 13.62
N HIS A 155 -9.06 26.05 14.86
CA HIS A 155 -9.04 24.63 15.15
C HIS A 155 -10.27 23.90 14.58
N VAL A 156 -10.02 22.77 13.93
CA VAL A 156 -11.09 21.90 13.39
C VAL A 156 -11.36 20.73 14.34
N ALA A 157 -12.60 20.25 14.34
CA ALA A 157 -13.03 19.16 15.23
C ALA A 157 -12.61 19.42 16.70
N LYS A 158 -11.95 18.43 17.33
CA LYS A 158 -11.40 18.51 18.69
C LYS A 158 -9.95 18.98 18.75
N SER A 159 -9.41 19.57 17.68
CA SER A 159 -8.03 20.04 17.63
C SER A 159 -7.77 21.11 18.71
N PRO A 160 -6.59 21.13 19.37
CA PRO A 160 -5.46 20.20 19.19
C PRO A 160 -5.77 18.80 19.72
N PHE A 161 -5.34 17.77 18.97
CA PHE A 161 -5.38 16.39 19.44
C PHE A 161 -4.14 16.16 20.31
N ILE A 162 -4.35 15.86 21.59
CA ILE A 162 -3.28 15.70 22.57
C ILE A 162 -2.97 14.22 22.72
N LEU A 163 -1.81 13.80 22.20
CA LEU A 163 -1.24 12.47 22.37
C LEU A 163 -0.44 12.49 23.66
N LYS A 164 -1.10 12.13 24.77
CA LYS A 164 -0.50 12.15 26.10
C LYS A 164 0.42 10.97 26.33
N GLY A 165 1.54 11.23 26.99
CA GLY A 165 2.51 10.19 27.34
C GLY A 165 3.41 9.77 26.18
N PRO A 166 4.29 8.76 26.40
CA PRO A 166 5.37 8.44 25.47
C PRO A 166 4.88 8.11 24.06
N VAL A 167 5.26 8.95 23.09
CA VAL A 167 4.99 8.78 21.67
C VAL A 167 6.28 8.36 20.96
N TYR A 168 6.37 7.09 20.62
CA TYR A 168 7.57 6.51 20.05
C TYR A 168 7.66 6.67 18.53
N HIS A 169 8.86 7.01 18.06
CA HIS A 169 9.22 6.90 16.66
C HIS A 169 9.61 5.44 16.31
N ASP A 170 9.63 5.11 15.02
CA ASP A 170 9.78 3.72 14.52
C ASP A 170 11.11 3.03 14.88
N GLY A 171 12.18 3.83 14.99
CA GLY A 171 13.52 3.36 15.36
C GLY A 171 13.67 3.06 16.85
N CYS A 172 12.73 3.49 17.68
CA CYS A 172 12.80 3.27 19.12
C CYS A 172 12.57 1.80 19.48
N ASP A 173 13.58 1.16 20.09
CA ASP A 173 13.43 -0.17 20.65
C ASP A 173 12.73 -0.10 22.02
N CYS A 174 11.41 -0.14 21.99
CA CYS A 174 10.58 -0.15 23.20
C CYS A 174 9.35 -1.04 23.06
N PRO A 175 9.55 -2.37 22.99
CA PRO A 175 8.48 -3.29 22.72
C PRO A 175 7.44 -3.28 23.83
N GLN A 176 6.17 -3.28 23.45
CA GLN A 176 5.07 -3.57 24.36
C GLN A 176 5.20 -5.03 24.86
N PRO A 177 5.38 -5.27 26.18
CA PRO A 177 5.56 -6.63 26.70
C PRO A 177 4.32 -7.51 26.50
N SER A 178 3.12 -6.91 26.51
CA SER A 178 1.87 -7.64 26.33
C SER A 178 1.35 -7.53 24.90
N GLY A 179 1.37 -8.66 24.19
CA GLY A 179 0.77 -8.79 22.86
C GLY A 179 -0.71 -8.40 22.79
N SER A 180 -1.48 -8.71 23.82
CA SER A 180 -2.91 -8.34 23.88
C SER A 180 -3.11 -6.84 24.02
N VAL A 181 -2.26 -6.15 24.79
CA VAL A 181 -2.28 -4.69 24.91
C VAL A 181 -1.90 -4.06 23.57
N TRP A 182 -0.80 -4.52 22.96
CA TRP A 182 -0.34 -3.99 21.67
C TRP A 182 -1.40 -4.13 20.58
N LYS A 183 -2.05 -5.29 20.45
CA LYS A 183 -3.14 -5.50 19.48
C LYS A 183 -4.34 -4.59 19.73
N LYS A 184 -4.68 -4.33 20.99
CA LYS A 184 -5.77 -3.42 21.36
C LYS A 184 -5.42 -1.98 20.97
N ASP A 185 -4.20 -1.54 21.27
CA ASP A 185 -3.70 -0.21 20.93
C ASP A 185 -3.63 0.00 19.41
N MET A 186 -3.12 -0.99 18.67
CA MET A 186 -3.07 -1.01 17.20
C MET A 186 -4.43 -1.25 16.54
N GLN A 187 -5.48 -1.50 17.33
CA GLN A 187 -6.85 -1.78 16.85
C GLN A 187 -6.88 -2.95 15.86
N CYS A 188 -6.08 -3.99 16.11
CA CYS A 188 -6.00 -5.13 15.22
C CYS A 188 -7.34 -5.88 15.13
N PRO A 189 -7.72 -6.37 13.92
CA PRO A 189 -8.82 -7.30 13.77
C PRO A 189 -8.67 -8.53 14.68
N VAL A 190 -9.80 -9.06 15.14
CA VAL A 190 -9.83 -10.25 16.02
C VAL A 190 -9.24 -11.47 15.31
N SER A 191 -9.54 -11.60 14.02
CA SER A 191 -9.07 -12.67 13.13
C SER A 191 -8.76 -12.15 11.74
N PHE A 192 -7.97 -12.94 11.01
CA PHE A 192 -7.76 -12.78 9.58
C PHE A 192 -8.14 -14.10 8.90
N PRO A 193 -9.16 -14.12 8.02
CA PRO A 193 -9.62 -15.36 7.39
C PRO A 193 -8.51 -16.12 6.67
N GLN A 194 -7.58 -15.43 6.03
CA GLN A 194 -6.45 -16.06 5.34
C GLN A 194 -5.53 -16.82 6.31
N ILE A 195 -5.19 -16.22 7.45
CA ILE A 195 -4.34 -16.87 8.46
C ILE A 195 -5.03 -18.13 8.99
N GLU A 196 -6.32 -18.06 9.28
CA GLU A 196 -7.10 -19.20 9.77
C GLU A 196 -7.14 -20.34 8.74
N GLN A 197 -7.37 -20.02 7.47
CA GLN A 197 -7.41 -20.99 6.38
C GLN A 197 -6.05 -21.67 6.18
N ASP A 198 -4.97 -20.89 6.13
CA ASP A 198 -3.63 -21.41 5.88
C ASP A 198 -3.15 -22.28 7.05
N LEU A 199 -3.36 -21.83 8.30
CA LEU A 199 -2.90 -22.53 9.49
C LEU A 199 -3.76 -23.75 9.86
N ALA A 200 -5.03 -23.81 9.44
CA ALA A 200 -5.89 -24.97 9.67
C ALA A 200 -5.32 -26.28 9.07
N LEU A 201 -4.44 -26.17 8.08
CA LEU A 201 -3.74 -27.30 7.46
C LEU A 201 -2.63 -27.89 8.33
N PHE A 202 -2.22 -27.16 9.39
CA PHE A 202 -1.07 -27.49 10.24
C PHE A 202 -1.50 -27.58 11.71
N PRO A 203 -2.26 -28.63 12.12
CA PRO A 203 -2.73 -28.74 13.51
C PRO A 203 -1.59 -28.86 14.52
N ARG A 204 -0.41 -29.29 14.06
CA ARG A 204 0.84 -29.40 14.83
C ARG A 204 2.02 -29.08 13.93
N VAL A 205 2.93 -28.25 14.42
CA VAL A 205 4.19 -27.89 13.77
C VAL A 205 5.33 -28.39 14.64
N ASP A 206 6.24 -29.17 14.07
CA ASP A 206 7.41 -29.68 14.78
C ASP A 206 8.67 -28.97 14.22
N PRO A 207 9.19 -27.96 14.94
CA PRO A 207 10.41 -27.25 14.56
C PRO A 207 11.61 -28.18 14.32
N ASP A 208 11.85 -29.14 15.21
CA ASP A 208 13.02 -30.03 15.13
C ASP A 208 12.95 -30.92 13.88
N ARG A 209 11.76 -31.41 13.55
CA ARG A 209 11.53 -32.10 12.28
C ARG A 209 11.71 -31.18 11.08
N ASN A 210 11.07 -30.00 11.10
CA ASN A 210 11.09 -29.10 9.95
C ASN A 210 12.51 -28.61 9.65
N ALA A 211 13.32 -28.36 10.68
CA ALA A 211 14.73 -28.00 10.56
C ALA A 211 15.57 -29.05 9.81
N LEU A 212 15.19 -30.32 9.86
CA LEU A 212 15.84 -31.42 9.14
C LEU A 212 15.26 -31.60 7.73
N GLU A 213 13.94 -31.69 7.63
CA GLU A 213 13.26 -32.10 6.39
C GLU A 213 13.15 -30.98 5.35
N VAL A 214 12.92 -29.73 5.77
CA VAL A 214 12.72 -28.60 4.85
C VAL A 214 13.99 -28.29 4.05
N PRO A 215 15.20 -28.21 4.64
CA PRO A 215 16.43 -28.02 3.86
C PRO A 215 16.71 -29.17 2.88
N GLN A 216 16.40 -30.41 3.24
CA GLN A 216 16.57 -31.56 2.34
C GLN A 216 15.64 -31.48 1.13
N ARG A 217 14.42 -30.97 1.33
CA ARG A 217 13.41 -30.88 0.28
C ARG A 217 13.59 -29.66 -0.63
N PHE A 218 14.01 -28.52 -0.08
CA PHE A 218 14.01 -27.24 -0.79
C PHE A 218 15.38 -26.54 -0.84
N GLY A 219 16.26 -26.81 0.12
CA GLY A 219 17.37 -25.92 0.48
C GLY A 219 18.48 -25.71 -0.55
N GLN A 220 18.69 -26.61 -1.52
CA GLN A 220 19.69 -26.38 -2.58
C GLN A 220 19.13 -25.65 -3.80
N ARG A 221 17.83 -25.78 -4.09
CA ARG A 221 17.23 -25.29 -5.34
C ARG A 221 16.37 -24.04 -5.17
N GLN A 222 16.00 -23.72 -3.94
CA GLN A 222 15.11 -22.60 -3.61
C GLN A 222 15.83 -21.55 -2.77
N SER A 223 15.37 -20.31 -2.89
CA SER A 223 15.77 -19.22 -2.01
C SER A 223 14.95 -19.28 -0.74
N LEU A 224 15.52 -19.83 0.33
CA LEU A 224 14.80 -20.10 1.56
C LEU A 224 15.57 -19.54 2.78
N CYS A 225 14.84 -19.00 3.73
CA CYS A 225 15.39 -18.55 5.01
C CYS A 225 14.74 -19.30 6.16
N HIS A 226 15.56 -19.79 7.06
CA HIS A 226 15.13 -20.38 8.31
C HIS A 226 15.29 -19.34 9.43
N TYR A 227 14.18 -18.84 9.96
CA TYR A 227 14.17 -17.86 11.03
C TYR A 227 13.83 -18.50 12.38
N THR A 228 14.51 -18.03 13.43
CA THR A 228 14.09 -18.22 14.82
C THR A 228 13.94 -16.85 15.46
N ILE A 229 12.80 -16.57 16.07
CA ILE A 229 12.67 -15.48 17.04
C ILE A 229 12.75 -16.11 18.42
N LYS A 230 13.75 -15.72 19.20
CA LYS A 230 13.99 -16.22 20.57
C LYS A 230 14.27 -15.04 21.48
N ASP A 231 13.54 -14.93 22.58
CA ASP A 231 13.68 -13.81 23.53
C ASP A 231 13.55 -12.43 22.86
N ASN A 232 12.65 -12.34 21.88
CA ASN A 232 12.42 -11.14 21.03
C ASN A 232 13.63 -10.73 20.16
N LYS A 233 14.63 -11.59 19.98
CA LYS A 233 15.75 -11.41 19.05
C LYS A 233 15.56 -12.29 17.82
N VAL A 234 15.99 -11.80 16.67
CA VAL A 234 15.81 -12.45 15.37
C VAL A 234 17.11 -13.16 14.99
N TYR A 235 17.00 -14.44 14.66
CA TYR A 235 18.09 -15.28 14.18
C TYR A 235 17.72 -15.88 12.84
N ILE A 236 18.70 -16.08 11.96
CA ILE A 236 18.46 -16.57 10.60
C ILE A 236 19.56 -17.50 10.12
N LYS A 237 19.17 -18.52 9.36
CA LYS A 237 20.06 -19.31 8.49
C LYS A 237 19.52 -19.30 7.07
N THR A 238 20.31 -18.82 6.13
CA THR A 238 19.94 -18.81 4.70
C THR A 238 20.25 -20.15 4.04
N LEU A 239 19.39 -20.57 3.13
CA LEU A 239 19.47 -21.82 2.39
C LEU A 239 19.29 -21.51 0.89
N GLY A 240 20.25 -21.94 0.07
CA GLY A 240 20.28 -21.69 -1.37
C GLY A 240 21.11 -20.46 -1.77
N GLU A 241 21.20 -20.20 -3.07
CA GLU A 241 22.16 -19.24 -3.64
C GLU A 241 21.60 -17.81 -3.82
N HIS A 242 20.28 -17.64 -3.86
CA HIS A 242 19.63 -16.37 -4.19
C HIS A 242 18.78 -15.82 -3.05
N VAL A 243 19.41 -15.55 -1.91
CA VAL A 243 18.73 -15.18 -0.66
C VAL A 243 18.69 -13.68 -0.37
N GLY A 244 19.11 -12.82 -1.33
CA GLY A 244 19.18 -11.37 -1.13
C GLY A 244 17.84 -10.70 -0.79
N PHE A 245 16.72 -11.29 -1.17
CA PHE A 245 15.37 -10.80 -0.83
C PHE A 245 15.04 -10.93 0.67
N ARG A 246 15.90 -11.59 1.47
CA ARG A 246 15.78 -11.63 2.93
C ARG A 246 15.69 -10.25 3.57
N ILE A 247 16.27 -9.22 2.93
CA ILE A 247 16.29 -7.85 3.46
C ILE A 247 14.88 -7.34 3.81
N PHE A 248 13.86 -7.73 3.06
CA PHE A 248 12.48 -7.30 3.31
C PHE A 248 11.89 -7.95 4.55
N MET A 249 12.15 -9.25 4.74
CA MET A 249 11.71 -9.98 5.92
C MET A 249 12.50 -9.55 7.15
N ASP A 250 13.83 -9.44 7.05
CA ASP A 250 14.73 -8.98 8.11
C ASP A 250 14.28 -7.60 8.62
N ALA A 251 14.11 -6.63 7.72
CA ALA A 251 13.68 -5.27 8.09
C ALA A 251 12.32 -5.25 8.79
N PHE A 252 11.37 -6.07 8.33
CA PHE A 252 10.06 -6.14 8.95
C PHE A 252 10.10 -6.79 10.34
N LEU A 253 10.80 -7.92 10.49
CA LEU A 253 10.94 -8.60 11.78
C LEU A 253 11.60 -7.69 12.82
N LEU A 254 12.68 -7.00 12.46
CA LEU A 254 13.33 -6.02 13.33
C LEU A 254 12.38 -4.88 13.71
N SER A 255 11.61 -4.36 12.75
CA SER A 255 10.64 -3.30 13.00
C SER A 255 9.51 -3.76 13.93
N LEU A 256 9.04 -5.00 13.80
CA LEU A 256 8.01 -5.58 14.65
C LEU A 256 8.53 -5.82 16.08
N THR A 257 9.73 -6.40 16.24
CA THR A 257 10.29 -6.73 17.55
C THR A 257 10.66 -5.48 18.37
N ARG A 258 10.88 -4.32 17.75
CA ARG A 258 11.00 -3.02 18.45
C ARG A 258 9.67 -2.52 19.05
N LYS A 259 8.53 -2.96 18.50
CA LYS A 259 7.19 -2.44 18.82
C LYS A 259 6.44 -3.32 19.82
N VAL A 260 6.64 -4.62 19.75
CA VAL A 260 5.93 -5.61 20.56
C VAL A 260 6.80 -6.83 20.78
N ARG A 261 6.69 -7.45 21.96
CA ARG A 261 7.28 -8.76 22.19
C ARG A 261 6.58 -9.81 21.32
N VAL A 262 7.33 -10.38 20.40
CA VAL A 262 6.89 -11.51 19.57
C VAL A 262 7.14 -12.80 20.36
N PRO A 263 6.20 -13.78 20.35
CA PRO A 263 6.43 -15.09 20.96
C PRO A 263 7.68 -15.76 20.39
N ASP A 264 8.27 -16.70 21.13
CA ASP A 264 9.30 -17.55 20.55
C ASP A 264 8.68 -18.40 19.43
N LEU A 265 9.32 -18.45 18.26
CA LEU A 265 8.90 -19.30 17.15
C LEU A 265 10.03 -19.56 16.16
N GLU A 266 9.92 -20.70 15.46
CA GLU A 266 10.82 -21.10 14.38
C GLU A 266 10.05 -21.34 13.06
N PHE A 267 10.45 -20.72 11.96
CA PHE A 267 9.70 -20.78 10.69
C PHE A 267 10.58 -20.64 9.45
N PHE A 268 10.06 -21.12 8.33
CA PHE A 268 10.73 -21.04 7.03
C PHE A 268 10.03 -20.05 6.13
N VAL A 269 10.81 -19.17 5.50
CA VAL A 269 10.34 -18.16 4.56
C VAL A 269 10.92 -18.44 3.18
N ASN A 270 10.03 -18.67 2.21
CA ASN A 270 10.35 -18.70 0.79
C ASN A 270 10.52 -17.28 0.28
N LEU A 271 11.66 -17.01 -0.33
CA LEU A 271 11.99 -15.73 -0.94
C LEU A 271 11.72 -15.69 -2.44
N GLY A 272 11.41 -16.84 -3.07
CA GLY A 272 11.09 -16.94 -4.48
C GLY A 272 9.64 -16.51 -4.79
N ASP A 273 9.36 -16.28 -6.07
CA ASP A 273 8.02 -15.94 -6.53
C ASP A 273 7.03 -17.09 -6.32
N TRP A 274 7.41 -18.32 -6.68
CA TRP A 274 6.52 -19.48 -6.68
C TRP A 274 6.31 -20.05 -5.28
N PRO A 275 5.05 -20.33 -4.85
CA PRO A 275 4.80 -21.12 -3.65
C PRO A 275 5.31 -22.56 -3.80
N LEU A 276 5.66 -23.19 -2.68
CA LEU A 276 6.49 -24.41 -2.65
C LEU A 276 5.77 -25.68 -2.20
N GLU A 277 4.81 -25.59 -1.26
CA GLU A 277 4.22 -26.76 -0.62
C GLU A 277 3.08 -27.34 -1.47
N LYS A 278 3.42 -28.17 -2.45
CA LYS A 278 2.47 -28.80 -3.39
C LYS A 278 1.83 -30.11 -2.90
N ARG A 279 2.22 -30.60 -1.72
CA ARG A 279 1.67 -31.86 -1.20
C ARG A 279 0.20 -31.70 -0.82
N ARG A 280 -0.53 -32.81 -0.89
CA ARG A 280 -1.94 -32.87 -0.49
C ARG A 280 -2.06 -32.80 1.04
N PRO A 281 -3.18 -32.33 1.60
CA PRO A 281 -3.38 -32.27 3.06
C PRO A 281 -3.26 -33.63 3.77
N SER A 282 -3.47 -34.74 3.07
CA SER A 282 -3.28 -36.10 3.61
C SER A 282 -1.81 -36.51 3.73
N GLU A 283 -0.90 -35.78 3.09
CA GLU A 283 0.53 -36.03 3.13
C GLU A 283 1.19 -35.22 4.26
N ARG A 284 2.47 -35.50 4.51
CA ARG A 284 3.27 -34.80 5.53
C ARG A 284 3.68 -33.42 4.99
N LEU A 285 2.90 -32.40 5.35
CA LEU A 285 3.13 -31.00 4.96
C LEU A 285 4.24 -30.33 5.79
N HIS A 286 4.90 -29.35 5.18
CA HIS A 286 5.81 -28.40 5.82
C HIS A 286 5.21 -26.98 5.73
N PRO A 287 5.10 -26.24 6.84
CA PRO A 287 4.64 -24.86 6.80
C PRO A 287 5.73 -23.97 6.22
N ILE A 288 5.53 -23.49 5.00
CA ILE A 288 6.42 -22.55 4.31
C ILE A 288 5.70 -21.22 4.16
N PHE A 289 6.30 -20.15 4.67
CA PHE A 289 5.77 -18.80 4.54
C PHE A 289 6.15 -18.25 3.17
N SER A 290 5.17 -17.81 2.39
CA SER A 290 5.38 -17.34 1.02
C SER A 290 4.66 -16.01 0.76
N TRP A 291 5.21 -15.19 -0.14
CA TRP A 291 4.60 -13.92 -0.57
C TRP A 291 3.30 -14.09 -1.35
N CYS A 292 3.12 -15.27 -1.98
CA CYS A 292 1.97 -15.61 -2.79
C CYS A 292 1.58 -17.06 -2.51
N GLY A 293 0.27 -17.32 -2.44
CA GLY A 293 -0.30 -18.66 -2.43
C GLY A 293 -0.87 -19.06 -3.79
N SER A 294 -1.29 -20.31 -3.90
CA SER A 294 -2.03 -20.81 -5.06
C SER A 294 -2.98 -21.94 -4.69
N ASN A 295 -4.00 -22.18 -5.53
CA ASN A 295 -4.94 -23.30 -5.34
C ASN A 295 -4.23 -24.67 -5.25
N ASP A 296 -3.05 -24.78 -5.87
CA ASP A 296 -2.25 -26.01 -5.95
C ASP A 296 -1.19 -26.12 -4.83
N THR A 297 -1.15 -25.16 -3.90
CA THR A 297 -0.15 -25.12 -2.83
C THR A 297 -0.77 -24.91 -1.45
N ARG A 298 0.01 -25.18 -0.40
CA ARG A 298 -0.40 -25.10 1.01
C ARG A 298 0.55 -24.21 1.84
N ASP A 299 1.23 -23.29 1.16
CA ASP A 299 2.06 -22.27 1.78
C ASP A 299 1.21 -21.35 2.67
N VAL A 300 1.83 -20.86 3.74
CA VAL A 300 1.24 -19.85 4.63
C VAL A 300 1.50 -18.48 4.05
N VAL A 301 0.46 -17.77 3.64
CA VAL A 301 0.61 -16.53 2.88
C VAL A 301 0.77 -15.32 3.79
N MET A 302 1.78 -14.51 3.48
CA MET A 302 2.09 -13.26 4.18
C MET A 302 2.07 -12.07 3.21
N PRO A 303 1.98 -10.82 3.71
CA PRO A 303 2.10 -9.63 2.88
C PRO A 303 3.35 -9.67 2.02
N THR A 304 3.22 -9.26 0.75
CA THR A 304 4.30 -9.34 -0.24
C THR A 304 5.47 -8.45 0.17
N TYR A 305 6.68 -8.78 -0.28
CA TYR A 305 7.86 -7.98 0.01
C TYR A 305 7.69 -6.51 -0.44
N ASP A 306 6.96 -6.29 -1.54
CA ASP A 306 6.71 -4.98 -2.13
C ASP A 306 5.77 -4.14 -1.25
N LEU A 307 4.66 -4.72 -0.79
CA LEU A 307 3.74 -4.06 0.13
C LEU A 307 4.41 -3.81 1.50
N THR A 308 5.18 -4.76 1.99
CA THR A 308 5.95 -4.65 3.24
C THR A 308 6.98 -3.53 3.16
N GLU A 309 7.76 -3.46 2.07
CA GLU A 309 8.69 -2.35 1.82
C GLU A 309 7.94 -1.02 1.75
N SER A 310 6.80 -0.97 1.06
CA SER A 310 5.97 0.24 0.96
C SER A 310 5.60 0.77 2.34
N VAL A 311 5.24 -0.10 3.29
CA VAL A 311 4.86 0.29 4.66
C VAL A 311 6.07 0.79 5.46
N LEU A 312 7.20 0.07 5.43
CA LEU A 312 8.40 0.43 6.19
C LEU A 312 9.03 1.74 5.71
N GLU A 313 9.00 1.96 4.39
CA GLU A 313 9.69 3.05 3.73
C GLU A 313 8.75 4.18 3.28
N THR A 314 7.46 4.14 3.66
CA THR A 314 6.54 5.27 3.44
C THR A 314 7.16 6.53 4.05
N MET A 315 7.19 7.62 3.26
CA MET A 315 7.90 8.87 3.63
C MET A 315 9.41 8.66 3.90
N GLY A 316 10.01 7.66 3.27
CA GLY A 316 11.43 7.37 3.30
C GLY A 316 11.98 7.31 1.87
N ARG A 317 12.52 6.16 1.47
CA ARG A 317 13.16 5.99 0.15
C ARG A 317 12.23 5.60 -0.99
N VAL A 318 11.01 5.13 -0.69
CA VAL A 318 10.04 4.76 -1.73
C VAL A 318 9.06 5.90 -1.99
N SER A 319 8.78 6.14 -3.27
CA SER A 319 7.78 7.13 -3.71
C SER A 319 6.40 6.50 -3.96
N LEU A 320 6.35 5.23 -4.36
CA LEU A 320 5.12 4.48 -4.52
C LEU A 320 4.79 3.78 -3.20
N ASP A 321 3.74 4.25 -2.54
CA ASP A 321 3.21 3.68 -1.31
C ASP A 321 1.69 3.85 -1.25
N MET A 322 1.04 3.10 -0.36
CA MET A 322 -0.42 3.07 -0.21
C MET A 322 -1.03 4.44 0.12
N MET A 323 -0.29 5.37 0.74
CA MET A 323 -0.76 6.72 1.05
C MET A 323 -0.54 7.67 -0.13
N SER A 324 0.63 7.59 -0.79
CA SER A 324 0.96 8.43 -1.95
C SER A 324 -0.02 8.19 -3.10
N VAL A 325 -0.43 6.93 -3.33
CA VAL A 325 -1.42 6.59 -4.37
C VAL A 325 -2.71 7.36 -4.18
N GLN A 326 -3.25 7.43 -2.96
CA GLN A 326 -4.56 8.03 -2.68
C GLN A 326 -4.65 9.53 -3.00
N ALA A 327 -3.51 10.21 -3.11
CA ALA A 327 -3.43 11.63 -3.42
C ALA A 327 -3.02 11.93 -4.86
N ASN A 328 -2.52 10.93 -5.56
CA ASN A 328 -1.96 11.05 -6.91
C ASN A 328 -2.82 10.29 -7.92
N THR A 329 -4.14 10.48 -7.84
CA THR A 329 -5.12 9.79 -8.67
C THR A 329 -5.73 10.65 -9.78
N GLY A 330 -5.18 11.83 -10.08
CA GLY A 330 -5.78 12.76 -11.05
C GLY A 330 -5.84 12.26 -12.51
N PRO A 331 -6.79 12.75 -13.33
CA PRO A 331 -7.83 13.77 -13.08
C PRO A 331 -9.10 13.20 -12.40
N PRO A 332 -10.11 14.02 -12.06
CA PRO A 332 -11.39 13.53 -11.53
C PRO A 332 -12.05 12.49 -12.43
N TRP A 333 -12.86 11.58 -11.86
CA TRP A 333 -13.46 10.45 -12.58
C TRP A 333 -14.02 10.80 -13.97
N ARG A 334 -14.79 11.89 -14.08
CA ARG A 334 -15.44 12.31 -15.33
C ARG A 334 -14.46 12.70 -16.44
N GLU A 335 -13.23 13.09 -16.08
CA GLU A 335 -12.19 13.53 -16.99
C GLU A 335 -11.16 12.43 -17.30
N LYS A 336 -11.22 11.29 -16.62
CA LYS A 336 -10.34 10.15 -16.89
C LYS A 336 -10.63 9.56 -18.27
N ASN A 337 -9.57 9.07 -18.91
CA ASN A 337 -9.68 8.35 -20.17
C ASN A 337 -10.49 7.05 -19.98
N ALA A 338 -11.46 6.81 -20.86
CA ALA A 338 -12.33 5.63 -20.86
C ALA A 338 -11.73 4.43 -21.62
N THR A 339 -10.45 4.47 -22.02
CA THR A 339 -9.71 3.29 -22.50
C THR A 339 -9.20 2.48 -21.31
N ALA A 340 -9.28 1.15 -21.39
CA ALA A 340 -8.72 0.28 -20.36
C ALA A 340 -7.20 0.20 -20.49
N PHE A 341 -6.50 0.28 -19.35
CA PHE A 341 -5.07 0.55 -19.36
C PHE A 341 -4.25 -0.55 -18.71
N TRP A 342 -3.10 -0.84 -19.32
CA TRP A 342 -2.10 -1.74 -18.76
C TRP A 342 -0.69 -1.43 -19.28
N ARG A 343 0.31 -1.51 -18.40
CA ARG A 343 1.73 -1.57 -18.77
C ARG A 343 2.43 -2.64 -17.95
N GLY A 344 3.34 -3.38 -18.58
CA GLY A 344 4.11 -4.38 -17.85
C GLY A 344 5.01 -5.22 -18.73
N ARG A 345 5.50 -6.31 -18.15
CA ARG A 345 6.38 -7.29 -18.79
C ARG A 345 5.59 -8.52 -19.22
N ASP A 346 6.16 -9.26 -20.14
CA ASP A 346 5.67 -10.50 -20.74
C ASP A 346 5.66 -11.72 -19.80
N SER A 347 5.54 -11.57 -18.49
CA SER A 347 5.69 -12.68 -17.53
C SER A 347 4.57 -13.73 -17.54
N ARG A 348 3.62 -13.67 -18.48
CA ARG A 348 2.50 -14.62 -18.61
C ARG A 348 1.90 -14.59 -20.02
N LYS A 349 1.35 -15.71 -20.48
CA LYS A 349 0.74 -15.82 -21.82
C LYS A 349 -0.46 -14.89 -21.99
N GLU A 350 -1.27 -14.74 -20.96
CA GLU A 350 -2.47 -13.90 -20.97
C GLU A 350 -2.10 -12.41 -21.16
N ARG A 351 -0.91 -12.00 -20.75
CA ARG A 351 -0.41 -10.65 -21.05
C ARG A 351 -0.08 -10.47 -22.53
N LEU A 352 0.40 -11.52 -23.21
CA LEU A 352 0.62 -11.51 -24.66
C LEU A 352 -0.71 -11.36 -25.40
N GLU A 353 -1.75 -12.10 -24.97
CA GLU A 353 -3.09 -12.00 -25.53
C GLU A 353 -3.73 -10.63 -25.27
N LEU A 354 -3.53 -10.05 -24.09
CA LEU A 354 -3.95 -8.67 -23.81
C LEU A 354 -3.33 -7.67 -24.79
N VAL A 355 -2.04 -7.76 -25.08
CA VAL A 355 -1.37 -6.81 -25.99
C VAL A 355 -1.80 -7.02 -27.44
N LYS A 356 -2.05 -8.27 -27.87
CA LYS A 356 -2.67 -8.55 -29.18
C LYS A 356 -4.07 -7.92 -29.25
N LEU A 357 -4.88 -8.08 -28.20
CA LEU A 357 -6.21 -7.48 -28.11
C LEU A 357 -6.16 -5.96 -28.21
N ALA A 358 -5.23 -5.31 -27.48
CA ALA A 358 -5.04 -3.87 -27.54
C ALA A 358 -4.63 -3.36 -28.92
N ARG A 359 -3.84 -4.13 -29.67
CA ARG A 359 -3.48 -3.79 -31.06
C ARG A 359 -4.66 -3.92 -32.02
N ALA A 360 -5.55 -4.88 -31.77
CA ALA A 360 -6.78 -5.04 -32.56
C ALA A 360 -7.85 -3.99 -32.22
N HIS A 361 -7.89 -3.52 -30.96
CA HIS A 361 -8.90 -2.60 -30.44
C HIS A 361 -8.28 -1.43 -29.63
N PRO A 362 -7.48 -0.56 -30.26
CA PRO A 362 -6.73 0.50 -29.57
C PRO A 362 -7.61 1.61 -28.96
N ASP A 363 -8.86 1.73 -29.41
CA ASP A 363 -9.89 2.60 -28.83
C ASP A 363 -10.47 2.03 -27.52
N MET A 364 -10.39 0.71 -27.33
CA MET A 364 -10.90 0.01 -26.17
C MET A 364 -9.83 -0.23 -25.10
N VAL A 365 -8.64 -0.69 -25.52
CA VAL A 365 -7.56 -1.11 -24.63
C VAL A 365 -6.25 -0.46 -25.06
N ASP A 366 -5.61 0.22 -24.11
CA ASP A 366 -4.24 0.70 -24.21
C ASP A 366 -3.35 -0.21 -23.34
N ALA A 367 -2.83 -1.27 -23.95
CA ALA A 367 -1.89 -2.19 -23.32
C ALA A 367 -0.63 -2.37 -24.17
N ALA A 368 0.53 -2.27 -23.52
CA ALA A 368 1.82 -2.44 -24.19
C ALA A 368 2.90 -2.98 -23.25
N PHE A 369 3.88 -3.68 -23.83
CA PHE A 369 5.01 -4.21 -23.11
C PHE A 369 6.10 -3.16 -22.88
N THR A 370 6.65 -3.13 -21.68
CA THR A 370 7.83 -2.31 -21.36
C THR A 370 9.13 -3.06 -21.56
N ASN A 371 9.10 -4.39 -21.46
CA ASN A 371 10.25 -5.26 -21.69
C ASN A 371 9.81 -6.72 -21.93
N PHE A 372 10.68 -7.52 -22.57
CA PHE A 372 10.55 -8.97 -22.74
C PHE A 372 11.68 -9.71 -22.02
N PHE A 373 11.32 -10.71 -21.21
CA PHE A 373 12.26 -11.58 -20.51
C PHE A 373 11.89 -13.07 -20.59
N PHE A 374 10.61 -13.40 -20.77
CA PHE A 374 10.09 -14.75 -20.60
C PHE A 374 9.70 -15.41 -21.93
N PHE A 375 9.35 -14.60 -22.92
CA PHE A 375 8.97 -15.02 -24.26
C PHE A 375 9.84 -14.35 -25.30
N LYS A 376 9.82 -14.88 -26.53
CA LYS A 376 10.47 -14.24 -27.66
C LYS A 376 9.66 -13.00 -28.05
N HIS A 377 10.32 -11.84 -28.12
CA HIS A 377 9.70 -10.63 -28.62
C HIS A 377 9.51 -10.75 -30.14
N ASP A 378 8.25 -10.70 -30.55
CA ASP A 378 7.82 -10.55 -31.95
C ASP A 378 7.12 -9.20 -32.10
N GLU A 379 7.84 -8.22 -32.63
CA GLU A 379 7.33 -6.86 -32.79
C GLU A 379 6.12 -6.79 -33.74
N SER A 380 6.01 -7.71 -34.70
CA SER A 380 4.87 -7.74 -35.62
C SER A 380 3.57 -8.06 -34.88
N LEU A 381 3.64 -8.96 -33.89
CA LEU A 381 2.52 -9.38 -33.07
C LEU A 381 2.24 -8.42 -31.92
N TYR A 382 3.29 -7.95 -31.22
CA TYR A 382 3.15 -7.25 -29.94
C TYR A 382 3.47 -5.75 -30.00
N GLY A 383 4.00 -5.27 -31.12
CA GLY A 383 4.44 -3.89 -31.27
C GLY A 383 5.78 -3.59 -30.59
N PRO A 384 6.25 -2.34 -30.72
CA PRO A 384 7.49 -1.90 -30.11
C PRO A 384 7.35 -1.84 -28.59
N LEU A 385 8.49 -1.96 -27.88
CA LEU A 385 8.53 -1.73 -26.45
C LEU A 385 8.24 -0.25 -26.14
N VAL A 386 7.47 0.00 -25.09
CA VAL A 386 7.19 1.35 -24.59
C VAL A 386 7.96 1.63 -23.30
N LYS A 387 8.15 2.92 -23.00
CA LYS A 387 8.77 3.31 -21.74
C LYS A 387 7.88 2.94 -20.55
N HIS A 388 8.50 2.78 -19.39
CA HIS A 388 7.77 2.71 -18.13
C HIS A 388 6.94 3.97 -17.93
N VAL A 389 5.71 3.78 -17.47
CA VAL A 389 4.77 4.85 -17.09
C VAL A 389 4.78 4.94 -15.57
N SER A 390 4.77 6.16 -15.02
CA SER A 390 4.64 6.38 -13.59
C SER A 390 3.38 5.67 -13.10
N PHE A 391 3.43 5.00 -11.94
CA PHE A 391 2.26 4.31 -11.43
C PHE A 391 1.10 5.28 -11.14
N PHE A 392 1.40 6.53 -10.77
CA PHE A 392 0.39 7.57 -10.59
C PHE A 392 -0.33 7.96 -11.89
N ASP A 393 0.35 7.83 -13.04
CA ASP A 393 -0.26 8.11 -14.34
C ASP A 393 -1.24 7.01 -14.78
N PHE A 394 -1.24 5.85 -14.13
CA PHE A 394 -2.24 4.81 -14.40
C PHE A 394 -3.64 5.35 -14.10
N PHE A 395 -3.78 6.16 -13.05
CA PHE A 395 -5.05 6.74 -12.63
C PHE A 395 -5.58 7.83 -13.58
N LYS A 396 -4.87 8.14 -14.66
CA LYS A 396 -5.44 8.92 -15.78
C LYS A 396 -6.51 8.15 -16.56
N TYR A 397 -6.62 6.84 -16.33
CA TYR A 397 -7.56 5.95 -17.00
C TYR A 397 -8.59 5.38 -16.02
N LYS A 398 -9.84 5.24 -16.43
CA LYS A 398 -10.92 4.70 -15.59
C LYS A 398 -10.73 3.23 -15.25
N TYR A 399 -10.24 2.44 -16.20
CA TYR A 399 -10.28 0.98 -16.14
C TYR A 399 -8.87 0.40 -16.07
N GLN A 400 -8.49 -0.18 -14.92
CA GLN A 400 -7.16 -0.75 -14.70
C GLN A 400 -7.19 -2.26 -14.86
N ILE A 401 -6.47 -2.80 -15.85
CA ILE A 401 -6.42 -4.24 -16.05
C ILE A 401 -5.36 -4.84 -15.11
N ASN A 402 -5.74 -5.84 -14.31
CA ASN A 402 -4.84 -6.55 -13.41
C ASN A 402 -4.76 -8.04 -13.78
N ILE A 403 -3.71 -8.38 -14.53
CA ILE A 403 -3.37 -9.74 -14.96
C ILE A 403 -2.13 -10.18 -14.19
N ASP A 404 -2.17 -11.41 -13.72
CA ASP A 404 -1.05 -12.01 -13.00
C ASP A 404 0.23 -12.07 -13.84
N GLY A 405 1.36 -12.12 -13.16
CA GLY A 405 2.67 -12.26 -13.78
C GLY A 405 3.12 -13.71 -13.72
N THR A 406 4.34 -13.91 -13.20
CA THR A 406 4.77 -15.20 -12.69
C THR A 406 3.72 -15.70 -11.69
N VAL A 407 3.47 -14.93 -10.64
CA VAL A 407 2.42 -15.17 -9.63
C VAL A 407 1.43 -14.01 -9.57
N ALA A 408 0.65 -13.91 -8.49
CA ALA A 408 -0.27 -12.79 -8.25
C ALA A 408 0.41 -11.44 -8.53
N ALA A 409 -0.33 -10.52 -9.14
CA ALA A 409 0.22 -9.23 -9.50
C ALA A 409 0.29 -8.29 -8.28
N TYR A 410 1.49 -8.10 -7.71
CA TYR A 410 1.74 -7.25 -6.54
C TYR A 410 1.41 -5.76 -6.71
N ARG A 411 0.95 -5.35 -7.90
CA ARG A 411 0.39 -4.01 -8.12
C ARG A 411 -1.04 -3.85 -7.61
N LEU A 412 -1.76 -4.96 -7.35
CA LEU A 412 -3.18 -4.91 -7.02
C LEU A 412 -3.49 -4.05 -5.77
N PRO A 413 -2.71 -4.10 -4.66
CA PRO A 413 -2.93 -3.21 -3.52
C PRO A 413 -2.99 -1.73 -3.92
N TYR A 414 -2.06 -1.29 -4.75
CA TYR A 414 -1.98 0.10 -5.21
C TYR A 414 -3.05 0.44 -6.24
N LEU A 415 -3.41 -0.48 -7.14
CA LEU A 415 -4.52 -0.26 -8.07
C LEU A 415 -5.84 -0.07 -7.31
N LEU A 416 -6.08 -0.88 -6.27
CA LEU A 416 -7.24 -0.75 -5.40
C LEU A 416 -7.22 0.58 -4.63
N ALA A 417 -6.06 1.00 -4.10
CA ALA A 417 -5.94 2.26 -3.36
C ALA A 417 -6.15 3.52 -4.21
N GLY A 418 -6.09 3.41 -5.53
CA GLY A 418 -6.43 4.48 -6.46
C GLY A 418 -7.92 4.76 -6.57
N ASP A 419 -8.31 5.60 -7.52
CA ASP A 419 -9.72 5.97 -7.78
C ASP A 419 -10.23 5.45 -9.15
N SER A 420 -9.53 4.48 -9.73
CA SER A 420 -9.89 3.80 -10.97
C SER A 420 -10.45 2.42 -10.65
N VAL A 421 -11.39 1.92 -11.45
CA VAL A 421 -11.94 0.57 -11.26
C VAL A 421 -10.96 -0.49 -11.77
N VAL A 422 -10.78 -1.55 -10.99
CA VAL A 422 -9.88 -2.66 -11.35
C VAL A 422 -10.65 -3.77 -12.07
N LEU A 423 -10.17 -4.19 -13.23
CA LEU A 423 -10.57 -5.41 -13.91
C LEU A 423 -9.56 -6.51 -13.54
N LYS A 424 -9.94 -7.38 -12.60
CA LYS A 424 -9.03 -8.39 -12.04
C LYS A 424 -9.27 -9.75 -12.68
N GLN A 425 -8.20 -10.32 -13.21
CA GLN A 425 -8.17 -11.68 -13.74
C GLN A 425 -8.54 -12.70 -12.66
N ASP A 426 -9.43 -13.63 -13.03
CA ASP A 426 -9.66 -14.87 -12.30
C ASP A 426 -8.41 -15.75 -12.42
N SER A 427 -7.83 -16.09 -11.28
CA SER A 427 -6.55 -16.77 -11.21
C SER A 427 -6.47 -17.63 -9.97
N GLY A 428 -5.73 -18.74 -10.09
CA GLY A 428 -5.41 -19.60 -8.96
C GLY A 428 -4.36 -19.02 -8.01
N TYR A 429 -3.70 -17.90 -8.33
CA TYR A 429 -2.77 -17.22 -7.42
C TYR A 429 -3.47 -16.18 -6.55
N TYR A 430 -3.02 -16.07 -5.31
CA TYR A 430 -3.61 -15.15 -4.35
C TYR A 430 -2.56 -14.54 -3.40
N GLU A 431 -2.77 -13.28 -3.03
CA GLU A 431 -2.07 -12.62 -1.93
C GLU A 431 -2.91 -12.72 -0.65
N HIS A 432 -2.31 -12.36 0.48
CA HIS A 432 -2.87 -12.51 1.84
C HIS A 432 -4.28 -11.90 2.07
N PHE A 433 -4.73 -10.99 1.20
CA PHE A 433 -6.01 -10.28 1.33
C PHE A 433 -7.06 -10.70 0.30
N TYR A 434 -6.71 -11.51 -0.70
CA TYR A 434 -7.59 -11.80 -1.85
C TYR A 434 -8.87 -12.51 -1.42
N SER A 435 -8.83 -13.35 -0.39
CA SER A 435 -10.00 -14.06 0.16
C SER A 435 -11.08 -13.12 0.71
N GLN A 436 -10.74 -11.86 1.00
CA GLN A 436 -11.68 -10.83 1.46
C GLN A 436 -12.15 -9.90 0.33
N LEU A 437 -11.56 -10.00 -0.88
CA LEU A 437 -12.03 -9.27 -2.04
C LEU A 437 -13.30 -9.93 -2.60
N ARG A 438 -14.33 -9.12 -2.88
CA ARG A 438 -15.59 -9.60 -3.45
C ARG A 438 -15.74 -9.09 -4.89
N PRO A 439 -15.92 -9.99 -5.88
CA PRO A 439 -16.17 -9.60 -7.25
C PRO A 439 -17.46 -8.78 -7.35
N TRP A 440 -17.49 -7.81 -8.25
CA TRP A 440 -18.57 -6.84 -8.45
C TRP A 440 -18.84 -5.88 -7.29
N GLU A 441 -18.08 -5.98 -6.21
CA GLU A 441 -18.09 -5.00 -5.12
C GLU A 441 -16.78 -4.23 -5.08
N HIS A 442 -15.63 -4.92 -5.01
CA HIS A 442 -14.32 -4.27 -4.91
C HIS A 442 -13.59 -4.17 -6.26
N TYR A 443 -13.98 -4.99 -7.24
CA TYR A 443 -13.37 -5.06 -8.56
C TYR A 443 -14.32 -5.72 -9.57
N ILE A 444 -14.07 -5.54 -10.87
CA ILE A 444 -14.77 -6.24 -11.95
C ILE A 444 -14.00 -7.52 -12.30
N PRO A 445 -14.57 -8.73 -12.13
CA PRO A 445 -13.89 -9.97 -12.49
C PRO A 445 -13.83 -10.15 -14.02
N ILE A 446 -12.69 -10.62 -14.51
CA ILE A 446 -12.51 -11.08 -15.90
C ILE A 446 -12.04 -12.54 -15.89
N ARG A 447 -12.43 -13.33 -16.88
CA ARG A 447 -12.04 -14.73 -17.00
C ARG A 447 -10.53 -14.91 -17.08
N ALA A 448 -10.07 -16.08 -16.64
CA ALA A 448 -8.66 -16.45 -16.69
C ALA A 448 -8.06 -16.32 -18.11
N ASP A 449 -8.83 -16.65 -19.15
CA ASP A 449 -8.44 -16.59 -20.56
C ASP A 449 -8.66 -15.21 -21.22
N LEU A 450 -9.16 -14.22 -20.47
CA LEU A 450 -9.54 -12.88 -20.92
C LEU A 450 -10.66 -12.84 -21.98
N ALA A 451 -11.37 -13.94 -22.22
CA ALA A 451 -12.35 -14.03 -23.30
C ALA A 451 -13.53 -13.05 -23.15
N ASP A 452 -13.84 -12.63 -21.92
CA ASP A 452 -14.89 -11.67 -21.59
C ASP A 452 -14.38 -10.24 -21.36
N LEU A 453 -13.08 -9.97 -21.54
CA LEU A 453 -12.50 -8.65 -21.20
C LEU A 453 -13.18 -7.50 -21.96
N GLN A 454 -13.43 -7.67 -23.27
CA GLN A 454 -14.12 -6.66 -24.07
C GLN A 454 -15.55 -6.39 -23.57
N GLU A 455 -16.28 -7.45 -23.24
CA GLU A 455 -17.63 -7.36 -22.66
C GLU A 455 -17.61 -6.60 -21.33
N LYS A 456 -16.64 -6.89 -20.44
CA LYS A 456 -16.52 -6.21 -19.15
C LYS A 456 -16.15 -4.73 -19.29
N ILE A 457 -15.32 -4.38 -20.27
CA ILE A 457 -15.00 -2.97 -20.56
C ILE A 457 -16.23 -2.26 -21.12
N HIS A 458 -17.00 -2.89 -22.01
CA HIS A 458 -18.24 -2.32 -22.54
C HIS A 458 -19.25 -2.06 -21.41
N TRP A 459 -19.49 -3.05 -20.56
CA TRP A 459 -20.36 -2.91 -19.39
C TRP A 459 -19.91 -1.75 -18.50
N ALA A 460 -18.61 -1.63 -18.21
CA ALA A 460 -18.09 -0.58 -17.34
C ALA A 460 -18.26 0.84 -17.95
N ARG A 461 -18.23 0.95 -19.29
CA ARG A 461 -18.50 2.21 -20.01
C ARG A 461 -19.99 2.57 -19.98
N GLU A 462 -20.88 1.60 -20.16
CA GLU A 462 -22.32 1.83 -20.12
C GLU A 462 -22.84 2.10 -18.71
N GLN A 463 -22.26 1.43 -17.71
CA GLN A 463 -22.59 1.55 -16.30
C GLN A 463 -21.54 2.38 -15.55
N ASP A 464 -21.18 3.55 -16.09
CA ASP A 464 -20.05 4.38 -15.61
C ASP A 464 -20.14 4.70 -14.10
N GLU A 465 -21.33 5.02 -13.62
CA GLU A 465 -21.53 5.34 -12.19
C GLU A 465 -21.40 4.10 -11.31
N GLU A 466 -21.82 2.91 -11.79
CA GLU A 466 -21.64 1.67 -11.03
C GLU A 466 -20.18 1.22 -11.03
N ALA A 467 -19.48 1.37 -12.16
CA ALA A 467 -18.03 1.18 -12.22
C ALA A 467 -17.30 2.11 -11.24
N ARG A 468 -17.74 3.37 -11.12
CA ARG A 468 -17.22 4.33 -10.14
C ARG A 468 -17.48 3.88 -8.70
N LYS A 469 -18.68 3.37 -8.38
CA LYS A 469 -18.99 2.84 -7.04
C LYS A 469 -18.11 1.63 -6.69
N ILE A 470 -17.86 0.73 -7.64
CA ILE A 470 -16.94 -0.39 -7.47
C ILE A 470 -15.51 0.11 -7.19
N ALA A 471 -15.04 1.13 -7.94
CA ALA A 471 -13.73 1.74 -7.69
C ALA A 471 -13.62 2.30 -6.26
N VAL A 472 -14.63 3.06 -5.82
CA VAL A 472 -14.68 3.64 -4.46
C VAL A 472 -14.71 2.55 -3.39
N ALA A 473 -15.46 1.46 -3.60
CA ALA A 473 -15.50 0.34 -2.67
C ALA A 473 -14.16 -0.43 -2.61
N GLY A 474 -13.50 -0.65 -3.74
CA GLY A 474 -12.15 -1.22 -3.79
C GLY A 474 -11.11 -0.34 -3.07
N GLN A 475 -11.21 0.98 -3.25
CA GLN A 475 -10.40 1.95 -2.54
C GLN A 475 -10.62 1.93 -1.03
N GLN A 476 -11.88 1.85 -0.60
CA GLN A 476 -12.21 1.74 0.82
C GLN A 476 -11.70 0.41 1.41
N PHE A 477 -11.78 -0.68 0.65
CA PHE A 477 -11.20 -1.96 1.05
C PHE A 477 -9.69 -1.83 1.32
N ALA A 478 -8.94 -1.24 0.39
CA ALA A 478 -7.50 -1.05 0.53
C ALA A 478 -7.15 -0.21 1.78
N ARG A 479 -7.88 0.87 2.04
CA ARG A 479 -7.69 1.70 3.25
C ARG A 479 -7.92 0.95 4.55
N ASN A 480 -8.87 0.03 4.56
CA ASN A 480 -9.27 -0.68 5.76
C ASN A 480 -8.40 -1.91 6.06
N HIS A 481 -7.70 -2.45 5.06
CA HIS A 481 -7.03 -3.76 5.19
C HIS A 481 -5.56 -3.77 4.76
N LEU A 482 -5.07 -2.77 4.02
CA LEU A 482 -3.75 -2.78 3.38
C LEU A 482 -2.85 -1.61 3.81
N MET A 483 -3.26 -0.85 4.82
CA MET A 483 -2.45 0.23 5.41
C MET A 483 -1.45 -0.32 6.43
N GLY A 484 -0.48 0.50 6.83
CA GLY A 484 0.64 0.05 7.68
C GLY A 484 0.21 -0.62 8.99
N ASP A 485 -0.80 -0.09 9.67
CA ASP A 485 -1.41 -0.71 10.86
C ASP A 485 -1.94 -2.12 10.59
N SER A 486 -2.68 -2.30 9.50
CA SER A 486 -3.23 -3.60 9.09
C SER A 486 -2.13 -4.62 8.76
N ILE A 487 -1.06 -4.20 8.08
CA ILE A 487 0.08 -5.06 7.75
C ILE A 487 0.83 -5.50 9.02
N PHE A 488 1.09 -4.58 9.96
CA PHE A 488 1.68 -4.94 11.25
C PHE A 488 0.78 -5.91 12.05
N CYS A 489 -0.53 -5.67 12.07
CA CYS A 489 -1.49 -6.55 12.72
C CYS A 489 -1.52 -7.96 12.09
N TYR A 490 -1.47 -8.06 10.76
CA TYR A 490 -1.47 -9.35 10.06
C TYR A 490 -0.25 -10.19 10.45
N TYR A 491 0.97 -9.63 10.34
CA TYR A 491 2.19 -10.35 10.70
C TYR A 491 2.22 -10.76 12.17
N TYR A 492 1.86 -9.84 13.09
CA TYR A 492 1.86 -10.16 14.51
C TYR A 492 0.87 -11.28 14.84
N LYS A 493 -0.34 -11.23 14.28
CA LYS A 493 -1.35 -12.26 14.47
C LYS A 493 -0.91 -13.59 13.84
N LEU A 494 -0.28 -13.56 12.67
CA LEU A 494 0.26 -14.75 12.01
C LEU A 494 1.30 -15.45 12.88
N PHE A 495 2.31 -14.72 13.38
CA PHE A 495 3.34 -15.29 14.25
C PHE A 495 2.77 -15.77 15.58
N GLN A 496 1.82 -15.02 16.16
CA GLN A 496 1.16 -15.42 17.39
C GLN A 496 0.39 -16.73 17.24
N GLU A 497 -0.40 -16.90 16.17
CA GLU A 497 -1.18 -18.12 15.97
C GLU A 497 -0.27 -19.29 15.55
N TYR A 498 0.73 -19.05 14.70
CA TYR A 498 1.68 -20.07 14.28
C TYR A 498 2.56 -20.59 15.44
N ALA A 499 3.00 -19.72 16.35
CA ALA A 499 3.78 -20.11 17.53
C ALA A 499 3.03 -21.11 18.42
N LYS A 500 1.70 -20.98 18.56
CA LYS A 500 0.86 -21.91 19.35
C LYS A 500 0.82 -23.32 18.79
N LEU A 501 1.10 -23.48 17.49
CA LEU A 501 1.10 -24.77 16.82
C LEU A 501 2.41 -25.54 17.04
N GLN A 502 3.46 -24.89 17.55
CA GLN A 502 4.78 -25.51 17.71
C GLN A 502 4.82 -26.45 18.92
N VAL A 503 5.22 -27.70 18.68
CA VAL A 503 5.19 -28.77 19.69
C VAL A 503 6.53 -28.99 20.39
N THR A 504 7.61 -28.41 19.87
CA THR A 504 8.91 -28.35 20.54
C THR A 504 9.32 -26.90 20.72
N GLU A 505 10.18 -26.65 21.71
CA GLU A 505 10.67 -25.30 21.99
C GLU A 505 11.50 -24.77 20.79
N PRO A 506 11.21 -23.56 20.28
CA PRO A 506 12.03 -22.90 19.28
C PRO A 506 13.45 -22.66 19.80
N LYS A 507 14.45 -22.94 18.97
CA LYS A 507 15.87 -22.85 19.36
C LYS A 507 16.68 -22.09 18.31
N VAL A 508 17.70 -21.38 18.77
CA VAL A 508 18.74 -20.86 17.88
C VAL A 508 19.60 -22.05 17.46
N ARG A 509 19.54 -22.41 16.17
CA ARG A 509 20.21 -23.61 15.63
C ARG A 509 21.63 -23.32 15.19
N GLU A 510 22.43 -24.38 15.06
CA GLU A 510 23.79 -24.27 14.56
C GLU A 510 23.85 -23.61 13.17
N GLY A 511 24.69 -22.59 13.05
CA GLY A 511 24.86 -21.78 11.85
C GLY A 511 23.75 -20.74 11.63
N MET A 512 22.92 -20.45 12.64
CA MET A 512 22.09 -19.25 12.63
C MET A 512 22.89 -18.03 13.08
N GLU A 513 22.70 -16.91 12.39
CA GLU A 513 23.28 -15.61 12.70
C GLU A 513 22.20 -14.72 13.31
N GLN A 514 22.57 -13.88 14.29
CA GLN A 514 21.66 -12.85 14.79
C GLN A 514 21.50 -11.75 13.74
N VAL A 515 20.26 -11.35 13.48
CA VAL A 515 19.95 -10.15 12.70
C VAL A 515 19.89 -8.99 13.68
N GLU A 516 20.90 -8.12 13.63
CA GLU A 516 21.03 -7.01 14.58
C GLU A 516 20.03 -5.88 14.30
N GLN A 517 19.53 -5.27 15.38
CA GLN A 517 18.78 -4.02 15.28
C GLN A 517 19.69 -2.91 14.71
N PRO A 518 19.16 -2.01 13.87
CA PRO A 518 19.93 -0.83 13.46
C PRO A 518 20.22 0.06 14.67
N THR A 519 21.42 0.62 14.73
CA THR A 519 21.76 1.63 15.75
C THR A 519 21.20 2.99 15.32
N ASP A 520 20.50 3.68 16.22
CA ASP A 520 20.10 5.08 16.04
C ASP A 520 20.86 5.96 17.04
N ASP A 521 22.09 6.30 16.67
CA ASP A 521 22.97 7.13 17.49
C ASP A 521 22.58 8.62 17.44
N LEU A 522 21.73 9.00 16.48
CA LEU A 522 21.36 10.40 16.25
C LEU A 522 20.18 10.82 17.14
N PHE A 523 19.19 9.92 17.33
CA PHE A 523 17.98 10.20 18.12
C PHE A 523 17.63 9.05 19.07
N PRO A 524 18.48 8.79 20.09
CA PRO A 524 18.20 7.75 21.07
C PRO A 524 16.87 8.00 21.77
N CYS A 525 16.13 6.93 22.06
CA CYS A 525 14.91 7.00 22.85
C CYS A 525 15.09 6.31 24.20
N SER A 526 14.36 6.78 25.21
CA SER A 526 14.23 6.08 26.49
C SER A 526 13.00 5.19 26.49
N CYS A 527 13.19 3.88 26.70
CA CYS A 527 12.07 2.96 26.80
C CYS A 527 11.48 2.95 28.22
N HIS A 528 10.22 3.35 28.35
CA HIS A 528 9.49 3.32 29.64
C HIS A 528 8.96 1.93 30.00
N ARG A 529 9.04 0.98 29.06
CA ARG A 529 8.46 -0.37 29.18
C ARG A 529 9.48 -1.41 29.61
N THR A 530 10.77 -1.07 29.59
CA THR A 530 11.82 -1.91 30.14
C THR A 530 11.77 -1.80 31.66
N PRO A 531 11.65 -2.91 32.42
CA PRO A 531 11.84 -2.85 33.85
C PRO A 531 13.22 -2.24 34.12
N GLN A 532 13.31 -1.26 35.01
CA GLN A 532 14.60 -0.87 35.55
C GLN A 532 15.21 -2.14 36.15
N VAL A 533 16.33 -2.59 35.58
CA VAL A 533 17.20 -3.54 36.29
C VAL A 533 17.54 -2.82 37.58
N LYS A 534 17.02 -3.30 38.70
CA LYS A 534 17.55 -2.89 40.00
C LYS A 534 19.00 -3.39 39.96
N ASP A 535 19.93 -2.47 39.78
CA ASP A 535 21.32 -2.74 40.12
C ASP A 535 21.31 -3.13 41.60
N GLU A 536 21.41 -4.43 41.87
CA GLU A 536 21.69 -4.93 43.21
C GLU A 536 23.13 -4.55 43.53
N LEU A 537 23.27 -3.36 44.13
CA LEU A 537 24.33 -2.79 44.99
C LEU A 537 25.81 -3.00 44.59
#